data_AF-A0A523U088-F1
#
_entry.id   AF-A0A523U088-F1
#
_cell.length_a   1.000
_cell.length_b   1.000
_cell.length_c   1.000
_cell.angle_alpha   90.00
_cell.angle_beta   90.00
_cell.angle_gamma   90.00
#
_symmetry.space_group_name_H-M   'P 1'
#
loop_
_entity.id
_entity.type
_entity.pdbx_description
1 polymer ?
#
loop_
_entity_poly.entity_id
_entity_poly.type
_entity_poly.pdbx_seq_one_letter_code
_entity_poly.pdbx_strand_id
1 'polypeptide(L)'
;MEILLVVAAMVVVGLLIGALAGVIWKGNRPIGVRGDYIAAVIAAVVTGLLDWYVIPAMGFSDTLKYIGILTEPPLVALAVLWVIRKAKN
;
A
#
# COMPACT_ATOMS: atom_id res chain seq x y z
N MET A 1 10.67 5.05 -17.69
CA MET A 1 9.85 3.85 -17.94
C MET A 1 9.70 3.01 -16.68
N GLU A 2 10.77 2.81 -15.91
CA GLU A 2 10.73 2.00 -14.67
C GLU A 2 9.82 2.56 -13.57
N ILE A 3 9.87 3.87 -13.30
CA ILE A 3 9.00 4.49 -12.28
C ILE A 3 7.50 4.30 -12.58
N LEU A 4 7.10 4.34 -13.86
CA LEU A 4 5.71 4.12 -14.25
C LEU A 4 5.28 2.68 -14.00
N LEU A 5 6.19 1.70 -14.19
CA LEU A 5 5.93 0.31 -13.84
C LEU A 5 5.78 0.12 -12.34
N VAL A 6 6.59 0.81 -11.53
CA VAL A 6 6.46 0.78 -10.07
C VAL A 6 5.11 1.35 -9.64
N VAL A 7 4.73 2.52 -10.15
CA VAL A 7 3.42 3.13 -9.85
C VAL A 7 2.28 2.22 -10.27
N ALA A 8 2.33 1.65 -11.48
CA ALA A 8 1.31 0.70 -11.94
C ALA A 8 1.24 -0.54 -11.05
N ALA A 9 2.38 -1.10 -10.64
CA ALA A 9 2.45 -2.23 -9.72
C ALA A 9 1.83 -1.85 -8.35
N MET A 10 2.12 -0.66 -7.82
CA MET A 10 1.58 -0.20 -6.54
C MET A 10 0.05 0.02 -6.61
N VAL A 11 -0.47 0.48 -7.74
CA VAL A 11 -1.93 0.55 -7.95
C VAL A 11 -2.53 -0.85 -7.89
N VAL A 12 -1.95 -1.83 -8.57
CA VAL A 12 -2.43 -3.22 -8.53
C VAL A 12 -2.36 -3.78 -7.10
N VAL A 13 -1.26 -3.59 -6.39
CA VAL A 13 -1.09 -4.00 -4.99
C VAL A 13 -2.15 -3.34 -4.10
N GLY A 14 -2.36 -2.03 -4.22
CA GLY A 14 -3.36 -1.31 -3.43
C GLY A 14 -4.78 -1.82 -3.70
N LEU A 15 -5.11 -2.15 -4.94
CA LEU A 15 -6.40 -2.78 -5.28
C LEU A 15 -6.54 -4.18 -4.65
N LEU A 16 -5.51 -5.02 -4.73
CA LEU A 16 -5.50 -6.34 -4.11
C LEU A 16 -5.68 -6.25 -2.59
N ILE A 17 -4.99 -5.31 -1.94
CA ILE A 17 -5.09 -5.08 -0.50
C ILE A 17 -6.46 -4.51 -0.10
N GLY A 18 -7.00 -3.56 -0.86
CA GLY A 18 -8.36 -3.05 -0.64
C GLY A 18 -9.44 -4.13 -0.78
N ALA A 19 -9.23 -5.13 -1.64
CA ALA A 19 -10.09 -6.31 -1.74
C ALA A 19 -9.90 -7.23 -0.52
N LEU A 20 -8.66 -7.57 -0.20
CA LEU A 20 -8.28 -8.46 0.91
C LEU A 20 -8.74 -7.92 2.26
N ALA A 21 -8.69 -6.61 2.47
CA ALA A 21 -9.21 -5.96 3.68
C ALA A 21 -10.68 -6.28 3.94
N GLY A 22 -11.50 -6.40 2.89
CA GLY A 22 -12.88 -6.85 3.03
C GLY A 22 -13.01 -8.25 3.60
N VAL A 23 -12.09 -9.16 3.24
CA VAL A 23 -12.04 -10.52 3.75
C VAL A 23 -11.54 -10.53 5.20
N ILE A 24 -10.41 -9.86 5.46
CA ILE A 24 -9.77 -9.79 6.79
C ILE A 24 -10.73 -9.24 7.84
N TRP A 25 -11.43 -8.14 7.53
CA TRP A 25 -12.35 -7.48 8.46
C TRP A 25 -13.81 -7.86 8.25
N LYS A 26 -14.09 -9.02 7.65
CA LYS A 26 -15.44 -9.61 7.51
C LYS A 26 -16.50 -8.63 6.97
N GLY A 27 -16.11 -7.83 5.97
CA GLY A 27 -16.99 -6.86 5.34
C GLY A 27 -17.14 -5.52 6.08
N ASN A 28 -16.50 -5.31 7.23
CA ASN A 28 -16.50 -4.00 7.89
C ASN A 28 -15.71 -2.99 7.03
N ARG A 29 -16.43 -2.06 6.40
CA ARG A 29 -15.89 -1.01 5.52
C ARG A 29 -16.51 0.35 5.89
N PRO A 30 -15.96 1.05 6.89
CA PRO A 30 -16.58 2.25 7.48
C PRO A 30 -16.55 3.49 6.56
N ILE A 31 -15.75 3.45 5.49
CA ILE A 31 -15.73 4.44 4.41
C ILE A 31 -16.28 3.88 3.09
N GLY A 32 -16.95 2.72 3.16
CA GLY A 32 -17.47 2.00 2.01
C GLY A 32 -16.40 1.28 1.18
N VAL A 33 -16.87 0.47 0.23
CA VAL A 33 -16.02 -0.34 -0.65
C VAL A 33 -15.06 0.53 -1.47
N ARG A 34 -15.57 1.59 -2.10
CA ARG A 34 -14.77 2.52 -2.92
C ARG A 34 -13.74 3.27 -2.08
N GLY A 35 -14.11 3.71 -0.88
CA GLY A 35 -13.19 4.41 0.03
C GLY A 35 -12.00 3.54 0.41
N ASP A 36 -12.23 2.27 0.75
CA ASP A 36 -11.14 1.34 1.09
C ASP A 36 -10.17 1.13 -0.08
N TYR A 37 -10.67 0.97 -1.31
CA TYR A 37 -9.80 0.84 -2.48
C TYR A 37 -8.97 2.09 -2.72
N ILE A 38 -9.59 3.27 -2.67
CA ILE A 38 -8.88 4.54 -2.88
C ILE A 38 -7.80 4.73 -1.80
N ALA A 39 -8.14 4.51 -0.53
CA ALA A 39 -7.21 4.64 0.58
C ALA A 39 -6.03 3.65 0.45
N ALA A 40 -6.31 2.39 0.11
CA ALA A 40 -5.26 1.38 -0.08
C ALA A 40 -4.34 1.69 -1.27
N VAL A 41 -4.89 2.15 -2.40
CA VAL A 41 -4.09 2.55 -3.57
C VAL A 41 -3.21 3.75 -3.25
N ILE A 42 -3.76 4.79 -2.61
CA ILE A 42 -2.97 5.96 -2.23
C ILE A 42 -1.85 5.56 -1.26
N ALA A 43 -2.15 4.77 -0.23
CA ALA A 43 -1.16 4.30 0.72
C ALA A 43 -0.05 3.49 0.02
N ALA A 44 -0.40 2.52 -0.81
CA ALA A 44 0.57 1.70 -1.53
C ALA A 44 1.44 2.52 -2.49
N VAL A 45 0.85 3.45 -3.25
CA VAL A 45 1.60 4.29 -4.19
C VAL A 45 2.55 5.23 -3.45
N VAL A 46 2.09 5.88 -2.38
CA VAL A 46 2.93 6.79 -1.59
C VAL A 46 4.09 6.03 -0.96
N THR A 47 3.84 4.89 -0.30
CA THR A 47 4.91 4.09 0.32
C THR A 47 5.87 3.53 -0.73
N GLY A 48 5.37 2.95 -1.82
CA GLY A 48 6.25 2.40 -2.85
C GLY A 48 7.13 3.46 -3.54
N LEU A 49 6.64 4.69 -3.66
CA LEU A 49 7.47 5.82 -4.12
C LEU A 49 8.50 6.23 -3.08
N LEU A 50 8.15 6.26 -1.78
CA LEU A 50 9.12 6.50 -0.72
C LEU A 50 10.23 5.45 -0.75
N ASP A 51 9.89 4.16 -0.85
CA ASP A 51 10.88 3.09 -0.90
C ASP A 51 11.80 3.20 -2.12
N TRP A 52 11.23 3.58 -3.28
CA TRP A 52 11.98 3.77 -4.51
C TRP A 52 13.06 4.85 -4.40
N TYR A 53 12.83 5.93 -3.65
CA TYR A 53 13.75 7.05 -3.52
C TYR A 53 14.57 7.04 -2.23
N VAL A 54 13.95 6.69 -1.10
CA VAL A 54 14.55 6.81 0.23
C VAL A 54 15.50 5.64 0.51
N ILE A 55 15.17 4.41 0.12
CA ILE A 55 16.06 3.25 0.36
C ILE A 55 17.42 3.43 -0.33
N PRO A 56 17.49 3.81 -1.63
CA PRO A 56 18.77 4.13 -2.26
C PRO A 56 19.48 5.32 -1.64
N ALA A 57 18.75 6.36 -1.25
CA ALA A 57 19.32 7.55 -0.61
C ALA A 57 19.96 7.26 0.76
N MET A 58 19.48 6.23 1.45
CA MET A 58 20.08 5.73 2.70
C MET A 58 21.35 4.87 2.48
N GLY A 59 21.76 4.63 1.23
CA GLY A 59 22.94 3.83 0.90
C GLY A 59 22.73 2.32 0.96
N PHE A 60 21.47 1.85 0.97
CA PHE A 60 21.17 0.42 0.94
C PHE A 60 21.31 -0.18 -0.46
N SER A 61 21.43 -1.51 -0.50
CA SER A 61 21.56 -2.26 -1.76
C SER A 61 20.24 -2.31 -2.54
N ASP A 62 20.35 -2.56 -3.85
CA ASP A 62 19.18 -2.75 -4.73
C ASP A 62 18.31 -3.94 -4.29
N THR A 63 18.90 -4.98 -3.74
CA THR A 63 18.15 -6.12 -3.18
C THR A 63 17.23 -5.66 -2.06
N LEU A 64 17.72 -4.83 -1.14
CA LEU A 64 16.91 -4.33 -0.03
C LEU A 64 15.82 -3.36 -0.52
N LYS A 65 16.12 -2.54 -1.53
CA LYS A 65 15.15 -1.68 -2.21
C LYS A 65 13.97 -2.48 -2.74
N TYR A 66 14.22 -3.58 -3.46
CA TYR A 66 13.15 -4.39 -4.01
C TYR A 66 12.37 -5.16 -2.94
N ILE A 67 13.01 -5.61 -1.87
CA ILE A 67 12.31 -6.23 -0.73
C ILE A 67 11.40 -5.20 -0.05
N GLY A 68 11.87 -3.97 0.17
CA GLY A 68 11.06 -2.88 0.74
C GLY A 68 9.82 -2.62 -0.10
N ILE A 69 10.00 -2.33 -1.39
CA ILE A 69 8.90 -2.07 -2.33
C ILE A 69 7.89 -3.23 -2.40
N LEU A 70 8.35 -4.47 -2.24
CA LEU A 70 7.46 -5.63 -2.28
C LEU A 70 6.64 -5.79 -0.99
N THR A 71 7.20 -5.39 0.16
CA THR A 71 6.65 -5.75 1.49
C THR A 71 6.02 -4.57 2.22
N GLU A 72 6.61 -3.39 2.18
CA GLU A 72 6.11 -2.23 2.91
C GLU A 72 4.80 -1.68 2.34
N PRO A 73 4.64 -1.45 1.02
CA PRO A 73 3.41 -0.86 0.49
C PRO A 73 2.13 -1.66 0.80
N PRO A 74 2.11 -3.01 0.67
CA PRO A 74 0.96 -3.79 1.09
C PRO A 74 0.67 -3.70 2.59
N LEU A 75 1.71 -3.74 3.43
CA LEU A 75 1.57 -3.68 4.89
C LEU A 75 1.07 -2.32 5.35
N VAL A 76 1.61 -1.23 4.79
CA VAL A 76 1.17 0.13 5.09
C VAL A 76 -0.26 0.34 4.60
N ALA A 77 -0.63 -0.14 3.42
CA ALA A 77 -2.02 -0.08 2.95
C ALA A 77 -2.99 -0.81 3.90
N LEU A 78 -2.64 -2.01 4.38
CA LEU A 78 -3.42 -2.72 5.41
C LEU A 78 -3.48 -1.94 6.73
N ALA A 79 -2.35 -1.38 7.18
CA ALA A 79 -2.28 -0.62 8.41
C ALA A 79 -3.15 0.65 8.35
N VAL A 80 -3.12 1.39 7.24
CA VAL A 80 -3.98 2.57 7.02
C VAL A 80 -5.46 2.16 7.08
N LEU A 81 -5.84 1.08 6.40
CA LEU A 81 -7.21 0.57 6.43
C LEU A 81 -7.64 0.10 7.83
N TRP A 82 -6.72 -0.45 8.61
CA TRP A 82 -6.95 -0.81 10.01
C TRP A 82 -7.15 0.44 10.89
N VAL A 83 -6.30 1.47 10.75
CA VAL A 83 -6.43 2.73 11.49
C VAL A 83 -7.77 3.40 11.21
N ILE A 84 -8.19 3.47 9.93
CA ILE A 84 -9.49 4.04 9.55
C ILE A 84 -10.65 3.32 10.26
N ARG A 85 -10.58 1.98 10.35
CA ARG A 85 -11.57 1.18 11.08
C ARG A 85 -11.54 1.44 12.56
N LYS A 86 -10.35 1.55 13.15
CA LYS A 86 -10.21 1.81 14.58
C LYS A 86 -10.67 3.22 14.97
N ALA A 87 -10.54 4.20 14.09
CA ALA A 87 -10.95 5.58 14.34
C ALA A 87 -12.46 5.81 14.15
N LYS A 88 -13.14 4.97 13.36
CA LYS A 88 -14.58 5.08 13.07
C LYS A 88 -15.46 4.11 13.86
N ASN A 89 -14.86 3.15 14.58
CA ASN A 89 -15.51 2.23 15.50
C ASN A 89 -15.33 2.72 16.94
#